data_AF-A0A2N5IAQ2-F1
#
_entry.id   AF-A0A2N5IAQ2-F1
#
_cell.length_a   1.000
_cell.length_b   1.000
_cell.length_c   1.000
_cell.angle_alpha   90.00
_cell.angle_beta   90.00
_cell.angle_gamma   90.00
#
_symmetry.space_group_name_H-M   'P 1'
#
loop_
_entity.id
_entity.type
_entity.pdbx_description
1 polymer ?
#
loop_
_entity_poly.entity_id
_entity_poly.type
_entity_poly.pdbx_seq_one_letter_code
_entity_poly.pdbx_strand_id
1 'polypeptide(L)'
;MTANEVISLGENISSPLVLWSFVIFGLSILLVLIILMVNKNKQGERSMLVSILGGFYALSMLTMIILFMTGMIQRSNSVEKWENEIALPYIESLEESKKAIMGVSFGVGRYRNIATIIVKDGEGVKKYEGSYEVKTTLSPGEQPYVGYKYLEQDLGYDIQKGYYDITVYVPQDYTF
;
A
#
# COMPACT_ATOMS: atom_id res chain seq x y z
N MET A 1 2.96 17.41 -14.11
CA MET A 1 3.11 15.95 -14.21
C MET A 1 1.73 15.33 -14.20
N THR A 2 1.47 14.34 -15.05
CA THR A 2 0.17 13.65 -15.11
C THR A 2 0.20 12.36 -14.29
N ALA A 3 -0.98 11.84 -13.89
CA ALA A 3 -1.06 10.55 -13.19
C ALA A 3 -0.37 9.42 -13.98
N ASN A 4 -0.58 9.38 -15.30
CA ASN A 4 0.03 8.38 -16.18
C ASN A 4 1.57 8.45 -16.18
N GLU A 5 2.14 9.65 -16.13
CA GLU A 5 3.59 9.83 -16.03
C GLU A 5 4.11 9.26 -14.70
N VAL A 6 3.45 9.59 -13.58
CA VAL A 6 3.79 9.10 -12.24
C VAL A 6 3.72 7.57 -12.16
N ILE A 7 2.66 6.98 -12.71
CA ILE A 7 2.47 5.54 -12.80
C ILE A 7 3.60 4.91 -13.60
N SER A 8 3.92 5.42 -14.79
CA SER A 8 4.99 4.83 -15.62
C SER A 8 6.37 4.91 -14.95
N LEU A 9 6.63 5.97 -14.17
CA LEU A 9 7.85 6.09 -13.37
C LEU A 9 7.89 5.05 -12.24
N GLY A 10 6.73 4.73 -11.66
CA GLY A 10 6.57 3.67 -10.67
C GLY A 10 6.77 2.27 -11.27
N GLU A 11 6.12 1.97 -12.39
CA GLU A 11 6.18 0.65 -13.05
C GLU A 11 7.61 0.24 -13.45
N ASN A 12 8.47 1.21 -13.76
CA ASN A 12 9.87 0.97 -14.09
C ASN A 12 10.73 0.58 -12.87
N ILE A 13 10.17 0.59 -11.66
CA ILE A 13 10.84 0.12 -10.44
C ILE A 13 10.67 -1.40 -10.36
N SER A 14 11.36 -2.12 -11.25
CA SER A 14 11.44 -3.57 -11.19
C SER A 14 12.14 -3.98 -9.89
N SER A 15 11.49 -4.76 -9.04
CA SER A 15 12.18 -5.35 -7.89
C SER A 15 13.08 -6.48 -8.38
N PRO A 16 14.42 -6.32 -8.35
CA PRO A 16 15.33 -7.37 -8.82
C PRO A 16 15.11 -8.69 -8.06
N LEU A 17 14.58 -8.63 -6.84
CA LEU A 17 14.30 -9.78 -5.99
C LEU A 17 13.27 -10.75 -6.60
N VAL A 18 12.27 -10.24 -7.32
CA VAL A 18 11.26 -11.11 -7.97
C VAL A 18 11.91 -11.93 -9.07
N LEU A 19 12.74 -11.31 -9.91
CA LEU A 19 13.49 -12.02 -10.96
C LEU A 19 14.46 -13.06 -10.37
N TRP A 20 15.20 -12.71 -9.31
CA TRP A 20 16.10 -13.65 -8.63
C TRP A 20 15.35 -14.83 -8.01
N SER A 21 14.13 -14.63 -7.50
CA SER A 21 13.31 -15.71 -6.95
C SER A 21 12.94 -16.76 -8.02
N PHE A 22 12.60 -16.32 -9.24
CA PHE A 22 12.33 -17.22 -10.36
C PHE A 22 13.59 -17.97 -10.81
N VAL A 23 14.76 -17.31 -10.82
CA VAL A 23 16.04 -17.95 -11.15
C VAL A 23 16.39 -19.04 -10.13
N ILE A 24 16.29 -18.73 -8.84
CA ILE A 24 16.58 -19.70 -7.76
C ILE A 24 15.61 -20.88 -7.83
N PHE A 25 14.33 -20.63 -8.10
CA PHE A 25 13.32 -21.68 -8.28
C PHE A 25 13.59 -22.56 -9.51
N GLY A 26 13.98 -21.96 -10.64
CA GLY A 26 14.36 -22.71 -11.84
C GLY A 26 15.58 -23.60 -11.60
N LEU A 27 16.60 -23.08 -10.91
CA LEU A 27 17.81 -23.84 -10.55
C LEU A 27 17.52 -24.99 -9.59
N SER A 28 16.60 -24.83 -8.64
CA SER A 28 16.23 -25.91 -7.71
C SER A 28 15.50 -27.05 -8.42
N ILE A 29 14.60 -26.75 -9.37
CA ILE A 29 13.96 -27.76 -10.21
C ILE A 29 14.99 -28.51 -11.07
N LEU A 30 15.91 -27.79 -11.72
CA LEU A 30 16.95 -28.39 -12.56
C LEU A 30 17.82 -29.37 -11.76
N LEU A 31 18.19 -29.01 -10.53
CA LEU A 31 19.00 -29.85 -9.65
C LEU A 31 18.27 -31.15 -9.28
N VAL A 32 16.97 -31.08 -8.96
CA VAL A 32 16.15 -32.27 -8.68
C VAL A 32 16.10 -33.19 -9.90
N LEU A 33 15.93 -32.65 -11.11
CA LEU A 33 15.88 -33.44 -12.35
C LEU A 33 17.19 -34.16 -12.66
N ILE A 34 18.34 -33.50 -12.50
CA ILE A 34 19.67 -34.10 -12.70
C ILE A 34 19.84 -35.30 -11.76
N ILE A 35 19.43 -35.15 -10.49
CA ILE A 35 19.59 -36.19 -9.49
C ILE A 35 18.65 -37.38 -9.77
N LEU A 36 17.42 -37.14 -10.23
CA LEU A 36 16.52 -38.20 -10.69
C LEU A 36 17.08 -38.99 -11.88
N MET A 37 17.79 -38.31 -12.80
CA MET A 37 18.43 -38.98 -13.95
C MET A 37 19.62 -39.85 -13.53
N VAL A 38 20.46 -39.39 -12.59
CA VAL A 38 21.64 -40.14 -12.10
C VAL A 38 21.24 -41.38 -11.28
N ASN A 39 20.11 -41.34 -10.57
CA ASN A 39 19.68 -42.39 -9.64
C ASN A 39 18.92 -43.58 -10.26
N LYS A 40 18.87 -43.69 -11.59
CA LYS A 40 18.12 -44.77 -12.25
C LYS A 40 18.67 -46.19 -11.99
N ASN A 41 19.85 -46.35 -11.36
CA ASN A 41 20.58 -47.63 -11.36
C ASN A 41 20.81 -48.35 -10.00
N LYS A 42 20.31 -47.86 -8.85
CA LYS A 42 20.51 -48.56 -7.55
C LYS A 42 19.28 -48.51 -6.65
N GLN A 43 18.73 -49.67 -6.28
CA GLN A 43 17.39 -49.79 -5.69
C GLN A 43 17.33 -49.53 -4.16
N GLY A 44 18.44 -49.76 -3.42
CA GLY A 44 18.51 -49.58 -1.96
C GLY A 44 18.98 -48.18 -1.49
N GLU A 45 19.89 -47.54 -2.21
CA GLU A 45 20.37 -46.17 -1.93
C GLU A 45 19.29 -45.09 -2.23
N ARG A 46 18.22 -45.47 -2.94
CA ARG A 46 17.14 -44.58 -3.37
C ARG A 46 16.36 -43.94 -2.22
N SER A 47 16.10 -44.65 -1.13
CA SER A 47 15.26 -44.10 -0.05
C SER A 47 15.94 -42.95 0.70
N MET A 48 17.25 -43.05 0.94
CA MET A 48 18.00 -42.00 1.65
C MET A 48 18.16 -40.75 0.79
N LEU A 49 18.43 -40.93 -0.51
CA LEU A 49 18.55 -39.83 -1.47
C LEU A 49 17.21 -39.08 -1.65
N VAL A 50 16.08 -39.79 -1.74
CA VAL A 50 14.76 -39.16 -1.84
C VAL A 50 14.44 -38.30 -0.60
N SER A 51 14.78 -38.77 0.61
CA SER A 51 14.56 -37.99 1.84
C SER A 51 15.43 -36.74 1.92
N ILE A 52 16.71 -36.82 1.51
CA ILE A 52 17.61 -35.67 1.47
C ILE A 52 17.07 -34.61 0.48
N LEU A 53 16.59 -35.04 -0.69
CA LEU A 53 16.02 -34.15 -1.70
C LEU A 53 14.70 -33.52 -1.26
N GLY A 54 13.83 -34.29 -0.61
CA GLY A 54 12.60 -33.77 0.01
C GLY A 54 12.92 -32.71 1.07
N GLY A 55 13.99 -32.91 1.84
CA GLY A 55 14.50 -31.93 2.80
C GLY A 55 14.98 -30.64 2.15
N PHE A 56 15.80 -30.72 1.09
CA PHE A 56 16.23 -29.54 0.35
C PHE A 56 15.07 -28.80 -0.32
N TYR A 57 14.11 -29.52 -0.87
CA TYR A 57 12.92 -28.93 -1.47
C TYR A 57 12.08 -28.19 -0.41
N ALA A 58 11.80 -28.83 0.73
CA ALA A 58 11.07 -28.22 1.83
C ALA A 58 11.80 -27.01 2.41
N LEU A 59 13.13 -27.07 2.55
CA LEU A 59 13.94 -25.94 2.99
C LEU A 59 13.90 -24.79 1.98
N SER A 60 13.98 -25.08 0.67
CA SER A 60 13.88 -24.06 -0.38
C SER A 60 12.51 -23.40 -0.42
N MET A 61 11.43 -24.17 -0.22
CA MET A 61 10.08 -23.62 -0.09
C MET A 61 9.95 -22.78 1.19
N LEU A 62 10.53 -23.22 2.31
CA LEU A 62 10.55 -22.44 3.55
C LEU A 62 11.33 -21.14 3.37
N THR A 63 12.50 -21.16 2.71
CA THR A 63 13.26 -19.96 2.39
C THR A 63 12.48 -19.05 1.44
N MET A 64 11.77 -19.59 0.45
CA MET A 64 10.89 -18.80 -0.43
C MET A 64 9.72 -18.19 0.36
N ILE A 65 9.10 -18.91 1.29
CA ILE A 65 8.04 -18.39 2.16
C ILE A 65 8.58 -17.31 3.09
N ILE A 66 9.77 -17.52 3.68
CA ILE A 66 10.43 -16.52 4.51
C ILE A 66 10.75 -15.29 3.66
N LEU A 67 11.33 -15.45 2.47
CA LEU A 67 11.62 -14.36 1.53
C LEU A 67 10.36 -13.70 0.98
N PHE A 68 9.23 -14.39 0.91
CA PHE A 68 7.95 -13.81 0.53
C PHE A 68 7.35 -13.01 1.69
N MET A 69 7.41 -13.56 2.90
CA MET A 69 7.00 -12.87 4.12
C MET A 69 7.91 -11.69 4.47
N THR A 70 9.20 -11.75 4.15
CA THR A 70 10.16 -10.64 4.34
C THR A 70 10.28 -9.74 3.12
N GLY A 71 10.02 -10.23 1.92
CA GLY A 71 10.07 -9.51 0.65
C GLY A 71 8.84 -8.65 0.36
N MET A 72 7.73 -8.90 1.05
CA MET A 72 6.69 -7.87 1.24
C MET A 72 7.08 -6.77 2.27
N ILE A 73 8.23 -6.87 2.96
CA ILE A 73 8.55 -6.03 4.15
C ILE A 73 9.79 -5.13 3.98
N GLN A 74 10.42 -5.08 2.80
CA GLN A 74 11.28 -3.93 2.48
C GLN A 74 10.77 -3.29 1.20
N ARG A 75 9.85 -2.33 1.37
CA ARG A 75 9.63 -1.25 0.41
C ARG A 75 11.01 -0.83 -0.06
N SER A 76 11.33 -1.13 -1.32
CA SER A 76 12.71 -0.94 -1.78
C SER A 76 13.05 0.54 -1.64
N ASN A 77 14.32 0.88 -1.36
CA ASN A 77 14.73 2.28 -1.32
C ASN A 77 14.32 3.04 -2.59
N SER A 78 14.17 2.35 -3.72
CA SER A 78 13.65 2.91 -4.97
C SER A 78 12.16 3.24 -4.91
N VAL A 79 11.31 2.40 -4.31
CA VAL A 79 9.87 2.68 -4.11
C VAL A 79 9.70 3.82 -3.12
N GLU A 80 10.43 3.80 -2.00
CA GLU A 80 10.40 4.89 -1.02
C GLU A 80 10.87 6.21 -1.64
N LYS A 81 11.94 6.17 -2.45
CA LYS A 81 12.42 7.33 -3.18
C LYS A 81 11.38 7.85 -4.18
N TRP A 82 10.78 6.96 -4.98
CA TRP A 82 9.74 7.35 -5.91
C TRP A 82 8.51 7.92 -5.21
N GLU A 83 8.09 7.33 -4.10
CA GLU A 83 6.97 7.83 -3.31
C GLU A 83 7.26 9.25 -2.81
N ASN A 84 8.40 9.47 -2.17
CA ASN A 84 8.74 10.75 -1.56
C ASN A 84 9.11 11.83 -2.58
N GLU A 85 9.77 11.47 -3.69
CA GLU A 85 10.25 12.45 -4.68
C GLU A 85 9.27 12.68 -5.83
N ILE A 86 8.34 11.74 -6.09
CA ILE A 86 7.44 11.79 -7.25
C ILE A 86 5.98 11.71 -6.84
N ALA A 87 5.56 10.63 -6.16
CA ALA A 87 4.13 10.37 -5.93
C ALA A 87 3.50 11.33 -4.92
N LEU A 88 4.13 11.55 -3.76
CA LEU A 88 3.65 12.48 -2.74
C LEU A 88 3.65 13.92 -3.25
N PRO A 89 4.72 14.47 -3.87
CA PRO A 89 4.67 15.81 -4.47
C PRO A 89 3.57 15.95 -5.54
N TYR A 90 3.32 14.89 -6.32
CA TYR A 90 2.21 14.90 -7.26
C TYR A 90 0.85 14.99 -6.54
N ILE A 91 0.60 14.16 -5.52
CA ILE A 91 -0.61 14.23 -4.69
C ILE A 91 -0.74 15.62 -4.05
N GLU A 92 0.35 16.17 -3.53
CA GLU A 92 0.39 17.49 -2.92
C GLU A 92 0.04 18.60 -3.93
N SER A 93 0.41 18.42 -5.19
CA SER A 93 0.10 19.36 -6.28
C SER A 93 -1.32 19.29 -6.81
N LEU A 94 -2.12 18.28 -6.42
CA LEU A 94 -3.51 18.15 -6.85
C LEU A 94 -4.33 19.34 -6.34
N GLU A 95 -5.32 19.75 -7.14
CA GLU A 95 -6.22 20.85 -6.78
C GLU A 95 -7.03 20.49 -5.53
N GLU A 96 -6.98 21.38 -4.53
CA GLU A 96 -7.79 21.24 -3.32
C GLU A 96 -9.25 21.51 -3.65
N SER A 97 -10.07 20.48 -3.53
CA SER A 97 -11.52 20.56 -3.64
C SER A 97 -12.12 20.85 -2.27
N LYS A 98 -13.18 21.66 -2.26
CA LYS A 98 -13.91 22.01 -1.04
C LYS A 98 -15.33 21.47 -1.10
N LYS A 99 -15.80 20.90 0.01
CA LYS A 99 -17.19 20.46 0.14
C LYS A 99 -17.76 20.93 1.47
N ALA A 100 -18.87 21.67 1.39
CA ALA A 100 -19.60 22.09 2.57
C ALA A 100 -20.06 20.88 3.38
N ILE A 101 -19.95 20.98 4.70
CA ILE A 101 -20.38 19.93 5.62
C ILE A 101 -21.54 20.44 6.45
N MET A 102 -22.44 19.53 6.82
CA MET A 102 -23.59 19.85 7.67
C MET A 102 -23.21 19.92 9.14
N GLY A 103 -22.15 19.20 9.54
CA GLY A 103 -21.66 19.17 10.89
C GLY A 103 -20.47 18.24 11.03
N VAL A 104 -19.75 18.44 12.13
CA VAL A 104 -18.67 17.57 12.56
C VAL A 104 -18.89 17.21 14.02
N SER A 105 -18.65 15.95 14.36
CA SER A 105 -18.64 15.47 15.74
C SER A 105 -17.28 14.84 16.01
N PHE A 106 -16.70 15.15 17.17
CA PHE A 106 -15.39 14.66 17.55
C PHE A 106 -15.53 13.55 18.59
N GLY A 107 -15.02 12.38 18.26
CA GLY A 107 -14.91 11.24 19.16
C GLY A 107 -13.52 11.19 19.77
N VAL A 108 -13.46 10.95 21.08
CA VAL A 108 -12.21 10.59 21.76
C VAL A 108 -11.98 9.10 21.57
N GLY A 109 -11.23 8.73 20.53
CA GLY A 109 -10.69 7.38 20.42
C GLY A 109 -9.59 7.17 21.48
N ARG A 110 -9.39 5.94 21.95
CA ARG A 110 -8.35 5.62 22.96
C ARG A 110 -6.94 6.08 22.58
N TYR A 111 -6.67 6.33 21.29
CA TYR A 111 -5.33 6.67 20.78
C TYR A 111 -5.28 7.77 19.70
N ARG A 112 -6.42 8.27 19.18
CA ARG A 112 -6.49 9.35 18.18
C ARG A 112 -7.81 10.11 18.28
N ASN A 113 -7.77 11.41 17.94
CA ASN A 113 -8.96 12.19 17.67
C ASN A 113 -9.58 11.69 16.37
N ILE A 114 -10.80 11.17 16.46
CA ILE A 114 -11.60 10.73 15.32
C ILE A 114 -12.65 11.82 15.09
N ALA A 115 -12.79 12.30 13.86
CA ALA A 115 -13.92 13.16 13.51
C ALA A 115 -14.92 12.36 12.67
N THR A 116 -16.20 12.57 12.93
CA THR A 116 -17.30 12.16 12.07
C THR A 116 -17.79 13.38 11.32
N ILE A 117 -17.59 13.39 10.01
CA ILE A 117 -18.03 14.46 9.11
C ILE A 117 -19.37 14.06 8.51
N ILE A 118 -20.35 14.97 8.59
CA ILE A 118 -21.68 14.77 8.01
C ILE A 118 -21.78 15.62 6.73
N VAL A 119 -21.99 14.96 5.60
CA VAL A 119 -22.03 15.60 4.28
C VAL A 119 -23.37 15.33 3.63
N LYS A 120 -23.98 16.37 3.06
CA LYS A 120 -25.14 16.21 2.17
C LYS A 120 -24.64 16.03 0.74
N ASP A 121 -25.00 14.93 0.10
CA ASP A 121 -24.84 14.77 -1.34
C ASP A 121 -26.21 14.56 -2.01
N GLY A 122 -26.24 14.56 -3.34
CA GLY A 122 -27.50 14.41 -4.09
C GLY A 122 -28.27 13.13 -3.79
N GLU A 123 -27.65 12.14 -3.12
CA GLU A 123 -28.25 10.86 -2.75
C GLU A 123 -28.70 10.82 -1.28
N GLY A 124 -28.34 11.82 -0.47
CA GLY A 124 -28.78 11.94 0.91
C GLY A 124 -27.72 12.49 1.85
N VAL A 125 -27.74 12.01 3.10
CA VAL A 125 -26.78 12.40 4.14
C VAL A 125 -25.82 11.23 4.36
N LYS A 126 -24.54 11.46 4.07
CA LYS A 126 -23.46 10.49 4.29
C LYS A 126 -22.61 10.91 5.49
N LYS A 127 -22.13 9.93 6.24
CA LYS A 127 -21.23 10.12 7.38
C LYS A 127 -19.88 9.49 7.07
N TYR A 128 -18.81 10.23 7.30
CA TYR A 128 -17.44 9.77 7.11
C TYR A 128 -16.71 9.86 8.45
N GLU A 129 -16.17 8.73 8.91
CA GLU A 129 -15.44 8.64 10.16
C GLU A 129 -13.96 8.38 9.87
N GLY A 130 -13.08 9.17 10.49
CA GLY A 130 -11.65 9.05 10.25
C GLY A 130 -10.81 9.96 11.14
N SER A 131 -9.50 9.81 11.01
CA SER A 131 -8.54 10.73 11.62
C SER A 131 -8.28 11.84 10.60
N TYR A 132 -8.75 13.04 10.91
CA TYR A 132 -8.65 14.20 10.03
C TYR A 132 -7.89 15.33 10.73
N GLU A 133 -7.18 16.14 9.96
CA GLU A 133 -6.68 17.41 10.45
C GLU A 133 -7.86 18.38 10.64
N VAL A 134 -7.88 19.15 11.72
CA VAL A 134 -8.94 20.12 12.01
C VAL A 134 -8.32 21.50 12.15
N LYS A 135 -8.81 22.46 11.36
CA LYS A 135 -8.36 23.86 11.38
C LYS A 135 -9.51 24.77 11.80
N THR A 136 -9.31 25.49 12.90
CA THR A 136 -10.24 26.51 13.43
C THR A 136 -9.92 27.89 12.85
N THR A 137 -9.86 27.99 11.51
CA THR A 137 -9.45 29.22 10.83
C THR A 137 -10.63 30.02 10.27
N LEU A 138 -11.84 29.45 10.30
CA LEU A 138 -13.02 30.12 9.79
C LEU A 138 -13.53 31.16 10.80
N SER A 139 -14.05 32.26 10.27
CA SER A 139 -14.65 33.31 11.07
C SER A 139 -16.00 32.84 11.66
N PRO A 140 -16.43 33.37 12.81
CA PRO A 140 -17.74 33.05 13.38
C PRO A 140 -18.88 33.26 12.36
N GLY A 141 -19.74 32.25 12.22
CA GLY A 141 -20.85 32.25 11.26
C GLY A 141 -20.52 31.75 9.84
N GLU A 142 -19.25 31.48 9.52
CA GLU A 142 -18.90 30.82 8.25
C GLU A 142 -19.34 29.36 8.25
N GLN A 143 -19.76 28.86 7.08
CA GLN A 143 -20.17 27.46 6.94
C GLN A 143 -18.93 26.54 7.00
N PRO A 144 -18.91 25.52 7.88
CA PRO A 144 -17.82 24.57 7.91
C PRO A 144 -17.74 23.77 6.60
N TYR A 145 -16.52 23.41 6.22
CA TYR A 145 -16.28 22.61 5.02
C TYR A 145 -15.10 21.65 5.21
N VAL A 146 -15.04 20.65 4.36
CA VAL A 146 -13.88 19.75 4.23
C VAL A 146 -13.11 20.11 2.97
N GLY A 147 -11.81 20.35 3.11
CA GLY A 147 -10.85 20.41 2.02
C GLY A 147 -10.25 19.03 1.80
N TYR A 148 -10.09 18.63 0.54
CA TYR A 148 -9.47 17.36 0.17
C TYR A 148 -8.88 17.45 -1.22
N LYS A 149 -7.92 16.57 -1.51
CA LYS A 149 -7.42 16.32 -2.85
C LYS A 149 -7.94 14.97 -3.32
N TYR A 150 -8.45 14.91 -4.55
CA TYR A 150 -8.97 13.67 -5.11
C TYR A 150 -8.00 13.11 -6.15
N LEU A 151 -7.46 11.94 -5.85
CA LEU A 151 -6.64 11.17 -6.77
C LEU A 151 -7.55 10.27 -7.61
N GLU A 152 -7.61 10.53 -8.92
CA GLU A 152 -8.55 9.85 -9.82
C GLU A 152 -8.16 8.40 -10.16
N GLN A 153 -6.88 8.05 -10.00
CA GLN A 153 -6.32 6.77 -10.44
C GLN A 153 -5.34 6.20 -9.42
N ASP A 154 -5.25 4.87 -9.36
CA ASP A 154 -4.26 4.18 -8.53
C ASP A 154 -2.85 4.47 -9.08
N LEU A 155 -1.92 4.90 -8.23
CA LEU A 155 -0.53 5.17 -8.62
C LEU A 155 0.39 3.95 -8.44
N GLY A 156 -0.09 2.90 -7.77
CA GLY A 156 0.67 1.70 -7.42
C GLY A 156 1.35 1.82 -6.05
N TYR A 157 2.03 0.75 -5.62
CA TYR A 157 2.78 0.68 -4.34
C TYR A 157 2.02 1.22 -3.13
N ASP A 158 0.77 0.76 -2.98
CA ASP A 158 -0.19 1.11 -1.92
C ASP A 158 -0.76 2.54 -1.96
N ILE A 159 -0.49 3.30 -3.02
CA ILE A 159 -1.11 4.59 -3.28
C ILE A 159 -2.32 4.38 -4.21
N GLN A 160 -3.51 4.36 -3.60
CA GLN A 160 -4.77 4.05 -4.26
C GLN A 160 -5.56 5.32 -4.58
N LYS A 161 -6.42 5.27 -5.59
CA LYS A 161 -7.38 6.32 -5.89
C LYS A 161 -8.23 6.66 -4.67
N GLY A 162 -8.58 7.93 -4.51
CA GLY A 162 -9.44 8.37 -3.43
C GLY A 162 -9.07 9.74 -2.88
N TYR A 163 -9.49 9.97 -1.64
CA TYR A 163 -9.35 11.25 -0.95
C TYR A 163 -8.04 11.29 -0.15
N TYR A 164 -7.24 12.33 -0.40
CA TYR A 164 -5.98 12.64 0.26
C TYR A 164 -6.05 14.03 0.91
N ASP A 165 -5.14 14.28 1.86
CA ASP A 165 -4.98 15.56 2.56
C ASP A 165 -6.32 16.13 3.07
N ILE A 166 -7.11 15.29 3.76
CA ILE A 166 -8.44 15.67 4.21
C ILE A 166 -8.32 16.55 5.46
N THR A 167 -8.65 17.83 5.31
CA THR A 167 -8.66 18.82 6.40
C THR A 167 -10.07 19.35 6.61
N VAL A 168 -10.54 19.34 7.86
CA VAL A 168 -11.84 19.88 8.27
C VAL A 168 -11.64 21.31 8.76
N TYR A 169 -12.32 22.26 8.12
CA TYR A 169 -12.29 23.66 8.50
C TYR A 169 -13.57 24.00 9.27
N VAL A 170 -13.41 24.53 10.49
CA VAL A 170 -14.52 24.91 11.37
C VAL A 170 -14.37 26.35 11.87
N PRO A 171 -15.47 27.02 12.23
CA PRO A 171 -15.46 28.32 12.90
C PRO A 171 -14.69 28.29 14.23
N GLN A 172 -14.11 29.43 14.59
CA GLN A 172 -13.39 29.59 15.87
C GLN A 172 -14.27 29.39 17.11
N ASP A 173 -15.58 29.67 16.98
CA ASP A 173 -16.58 29.51 18.02
C ASP A 173 -17.26 28.13 18.00
N TYR A 174 -16.79 27.21 17.15
CA TYR A 174 -17.35 25.87 17.06
C TYR A 174 -17.06 25.08 18.36
N THR A 175 -18.12 24.75 19.09
CA THR A 175 -18.03 23.96 20.32
C THR A 175 -17.91 22.47 20.01
N PHE A 176 -16.88 21.85 20.59
CA PHE A 176 -16.54 20.43 20.47
C PHE A 176 -17.38 19.55 21.40
#